data_AF-A0A2K1QL60-F1
#
_entry.id   AF-A0A2K1QL60-F1
#
_cell.length_a   1.000
_cell.length_b   1.000
_cell.length_c   1.000
_cell.angle_alpha   90.00
_cell.angle_beta   90.00
_cell.angle_gamma   90.00
#
_symmetry.space_group_name_H-M   'P 1'
#
loop_
_entity.id
_entity.type
_entity.pdbx_description
1 polymer ?
#
loop_
_entity_poly.entity_id
_entity_poly.type
_entity_poly.pdbx_seq_one_letter_code
_entity_poly.pdbx_strand_id
1 'polypeptide(L)'
;MSRYQVTVRIAAEAVRALRDSGANLCCAFGFQCDESKVEYNIIAWAEDPTPVNTISWTNGYLIAACKRGHTDHSLATPNTVALPITPGDKFTLNPDWTTTVSARDDTSPSNPSNIITFENDTPSASAMVFSRIRGARASPIYLLSMGPHGMITGQYGMRPTGNMMLFFMAREEGTEFDAGKVGNGFVVRGAEDRGCSVGFVGGKWRVIKGVDGAESRQGGHEVEDWTLEV
;
A
#
# COMPACT_ATOMS: atom_id res chain seq x y z
N MET A 1 18.10 5.12 -6.86
CA MET A 1 16.92 4.32 -6.48
C MET A 1 17.21 3.72 -5.13
N SER A 2 16.40 4.06 -4.13
CA SER A 2 16.56 3.58 -2.75
C SER A 2 15.82 2.26 -2.59
N ARG A 3 16.41 1.34 -1.82
CA ARG A 3 15.81 0.05 -1.48
C ARG A 3 15.33 0.09 -0.03
N TYR A 4 14.10 -0.34 0.17
CA TYR A 4 13.47 -0.43 1.48
C TYR A 4 13.20 -1.89 1.80
N GLN A 5 13.23 -2.24 3.09
CA GLN A 5 12.90 -3.57 3.55
C GLN A 5 12.30 -3.56 4.95
N VAL A 6 11.42 -4.53 5.18
CA VAL A 6 10.87 -4.85 6.48
C VAL A 6 10.97 -6.35 6.70
N THR A 7 11.45 -6.73 7.87
CA THR A 7 11.52 -8.14 8.28
C THR A 7 10.50 -8.40 9.37
N VAL A 8 9.55 -9.30 9.10
CA VAL A 8 8.52 -9.74 10.04
C VAL A 8 8.94 -11.08 10.64
N ARG A 9 9.17 -11.09 11.96
CA ARG A 9 9.46 -12.31 12.73
C ARG A 9 8.19 -12.84 13.38
N ILE A 10 7.91 -14.11 13.14
CA ILE A 10 6.73 -14.82 13.64
C ILE A 10 7.21 -16.07 14.36
N ALA A 11 6.74 -16.30 15.59
CA ALA A 11 7.08 -17.51 16.32
C ALA A 11 6.52 -18.76 15.61
N ALA A 12 7.18 -19.91 15.75
CA ALA A 12 6.87 -21.10 14.96
C ALA A 12 5.44 -21.63 15.23
N GLU A 13 5.01 -21.57 16.48
CA GLU A 13 3.66 -21.91 16.94
C GLU A 13 2.60 -20.97 16.34
N ALA A 14 2.91 -19.68 16.23
CA ALA A 14 2.05 -18.68 15.59
C ALA A 14 1.94 -18.91 14.08
N VAL A 15 3.04 -19.27 13.42
CA VAL A 15 3.04 -19.63 11.99
C VAL A 15 2.10 -20.80 11.73
N ARG A 16 2.15 -21.83 12.57
CA ARG A 16 1.26 -22.99 12.44
C ARG A 16 -0.20 -22.59 12.60
N ALA A 17 -0.54 -21.84 13.65
CA ALA A 17 -1.90 -21.38 13.89
C ALA A 17 -2.45 -20.50 12.75
N LEU A 18 -1.63 -19.59 12.21
CA LEU A 18 -2.00 -18.76 11.07
C LEU A 18 -2.30 -19.60 9.83
N ARG A 19 -1.44 -20.58 9.52
CA ARG A 19 -1.64 -21.50 8.39
C ARG A 19 -2.88 -22.36 8.55
N ASP A 20 -3.10 -22.91 9.74
CA ASP A 20 -4.28 -23.73 10.05
C ASP A 20 -5.58 -22.91 9.92
N SER A 21 -5.52 -21.60 10.15
CA SER A 21 -6.65 -20.68 9.92
C SER A 21 -6.80 -20.19 8.47
N GLY A 22 -5.87 -20.52 7.57
CA GLY A 22 -5.86 -20.05 6.19
C GLY A 22 -5.49 -18.57 6.00
N ALA A 23 -4.84 -17.96 6.99
CA ALA A 23 -4.46 -16.56 6.98
C ALA A 23 -3.10 -16.32 6.31
N ASN A 24 -3.06 -15.35 5.40
CA ASN A 24 -1.84 -14.85 4.76
C ASN A 24 -1.30 -13.62 5.49
N LEU A 25 0.03 -13.45 5.46
CA LEU A 25 0.64 -12.16 5.77
C LEU A 25 0.50 -11.25 4.55
N CYS A 26 -0.20 -10.14 4.72
CA CYS A 26 -0.48 -9.16 3.68
C CYS A 26 0.28 -7.85 3.92
N CYS A 27 0.58 -7.12 2.84
CA CYS A 27 1.03 -5.74 2.94
C CYS A 27 0.31 -4.81 1.96
N ALA A 28 0.17 -3.54 2.37
CA ALA A 28 -0.37 -2.45 1.57
C ALA A 28 0.48 -1.18 1.76
N PHE A 29 0.52 -0.31 0.76
CA PHE A 29 1.32 0.93 0.81
C PHE A 29 0.43 2.15 1.02
N GLY A 30 0.90 3.07 1.86
CA GLY A 30 0.16 4.27 2.23
C GLY A 30 0.33 5.39 1.21
N PHE A 31 -0.78 5.90 0.69
CA PHE A 31 -0.83 7.09 -0.17
C PHE A 31 -1.72 8.16 0.44
N GLN A 32 -1.43 9.42 0.12
CA GLN A 32 -2.25 10.56 0.51
C GLN A 32 -2.75 11.27 -0.76
N CYS A 33 -4.05 11.54 -0.85
CA CYS A 33 -4.66 12.23 -2.00
C CYS A 33 -5.14 13.62 -1.60
N ASP A 34 -4.67 14.70 -2.23
CA ASP A 34 -5.22 16.07 -2.08
C ASP A 34 -5.63 16.47 -0.65
N GLU A 35 -4.70 16.29 0.32
CA GLU A 35 -4.86 16.56 1.77
C GLU A 35 -5.73 15.57 2.57
N SER A 36 -6.19 14.48 1.95
CA SER A 36 -6.91 13.40 2.62
C SER A 36 -6.06 12.68 3.67
N LYS A 37 -6.68 11.77 4.43
CA LYS A 37 -5.95 10.86 5.32
C LYS A 37 -5.12 9.88 4.50
N VAL A 38 -4.10 9.28 5.11
CA VAL A 38 -3.36 8.21 4.46
C VAL A 38 -4.28 7.02 4.22
N GLU A 39 -4.34 6.59 2.97
CA GLU A 39 -5.16 5.48 2.48
C GLU A 39 -4.29 4.25 2.20
N TYR A 40 -4.87 3.09 2.47
CA TYR A 40 -4.35 1.77 2.08
C TYR A 40 -5.52 1.02 1.47
N ASN A 41 -5.47 0.74 0.17
CA ASN A 41 -6.61 0.17 -0.54
C ASN A 41 -6.26 -0.98 -1.50
N ILE A 42 -4.97 -1.31 -1.62
CA ILE A 42 -4.49 -2.45 -2.42
C ILE A 42 -3.60 -3.37 -1.57
N ILE A 43 -3.94 -4.66 -1.53
CA ILE A 43 -3.05 -5.74 -1.10
C ILE A 43 -1.96 -5.87 -2.15
N ALA A 44 -0.83 -5.26 -1.86
CA ALA A 44 0.31 -5.19 -2.75
C ALA A 44 1.06 -6.52 -2.83
N TRP A 45 1.03 -7.29 -1.74
CA TRP A 45 1.65 -8.60 -1.62
C TRP A 45 0.98 -9.40 -0.50
N ALA A 46 0.84 -10.71 -0.70
CA ALA A 46 0.31 -11.65 0.28
C ALA A 46 0.95 -13.03 0.11
N GLU A 47 1.44 -13.62 1.20
CA GLU A 47 2.01 -14.98 1.20
C GLU A 47 1.68 -15.74 2.49
N ASP A 48 1.79 -17.07 2.41
CA ASP A 48 1.73 -17.95 3.57
C ASP A 48 2.81 -17.51 4.59
N PRO A 49 2.45 -17.30 5.86
CA PRO A 49 3.42 -16.83 6.84
C PRO A 49 4.50 -17.89 7.05
N THR A 50 5.74 -17.41 7.16
CA THR A 50 6.91 -18.18 7.61
C THR A 50 7.49 -17.56 8.89
N PRO A 51 8.42 -18.22 9.60
CA PRO A 51 9.00 -17.64 10.81
C PRO A 51 9.73 -16.31 10.58
N VAL A 52 10.27 -16.10 9.38
CA VAL A 52 10.95 -14.86 8.98
C VAL A 52 10.51 -14.49 7.58
N ASN A 53 9.72 -13.42 7.46
CA ASN A 53 9.27 -12.90 6.16
C ASN A 53 9.96 -11.57 5.90
N THR A 54 10.70 -11.46 4.79
CA THR A 54 11.33 -10.21 4.37
C THR A 54 10.61 -9.64 3.17
N ILE A 55 10.02 -8.46 3.35
CA ILE A 55 9.32 -7.70 2.32
C ILE A 55 10.22 -6.55 1.92
N SER A 56 10.65 -6.49 0.66
CA SER A 56 11.50 -5.40 0.17
C SER A 56 10.89 -4.71 -1.03
N TRP A 57 11.06 -3.41 -1.19
CA TRP A 57 10.58 -2.66 -2.34
C TRP A 57 11.53 -1.50 -2.66
N THR A 58 11.20 -0.72 -3.68
CA THR A 58 12.02 0.41 -4.14
C THR A 58 11.15 1.63 -4.37
N ASN A 59 11.73 2.83 -4.34
CA ASN A 59 11.04 4.07 -4.76
C ASN A 59 10.86 4.21 -6.28
N GLY A 60 11.03 3.13 -7.05
CA GLY A 60 10.63 3.09 -8.45
C GLY A 60 9.14 2.76 -8.57
N TYR A 61 8.38 3.66 -9.18
CA TYR A 61 6.94 3.49 -9.41
C TYR A 61 6.63 3.37 -10.89
N LEU A 62 5.54 2.67 -11.19
CA LEU A 62 4.85 2.78 -12.46
C LEU A 62 3.44 3.30 -12.21
N ILE A 63 2.82 3.90 -13.22
CA ILE A 63 1.42 4.34 -13.19
C ILE A 63 0.72 3.92 -14.46
N ALA A 64 -0.55 3.52 -14.32
CA ALA A 64 -1.45 3.26 -15.43
C ALA A 64 -2.82 3.85 -15.09
N ALA A 65 -3.70 3.92 -16.10
CA ALA A 65 -5.11 4.19 -15.89
C ALA A 65 -5.92 2.90 -15.94
N CYS A 66 -6.99 2.83 -15.15
CA CYS A 66 -7.99 1.78 -15.20
C CYS A 66 -9.41 2.37 -15.34
N LYS A 67 -10.31 1.55 -15.89
CA LYS A 67 -11.76 1.81 -15.98
C LYS A 67 -12.43 1.52 -14.64
N ARG A 68 -13.60 2.12 -14.43
CA ARG A 68 -14.53 1.78 -13.31
C ARG A 68 -14.73 0.27 -13.16
N GLY A 69 -15.16 -0.10 -11.94
CA GLY A 69 -15.59 -1.47 -11.61
C GLY A 69 -14.90 -2.07 -10.39
N HIS A 70 -14.16 -1.26 -9.64
CA HIS A 70 -13.38 -1.66 -8.49
C HIS A 70 -14.29 -1.71 -7.24
N THR A 71 -14.83 -2.90 -6.95
CA THR A 71 -15.52 -3.23 -5.70
C THR A 71 -14.58 -3.97 -4.75
N ASP A 72 -14.83 -3.89 -3.43
CA ASP A 72 -14.09 -4.65 -2.40
C ASP A 72 -13.84 -6.10 -2.88
N HIS A 73 -12.58 -6.57 -2.78
CA HIS A 73 -12.12 -7.87 -3.28
C HIS A 73 -12.07 -8.07 -4.81
N SER A 74 -12.08 -7.00 -5.62
CA SER A 74 -11.85 -7.10 -7.06
C SER A 74 -10.35 -7.22 -7.40
N LEU A 75 -10.06 -7.77 -8.58
CA LEU A 75 -8.72 -7.76 -9.16
C LEU A 75 -8.46 -6.42 -9.86
N ALA A 76 -7.53 -5.65 -9.32
CA ALA A 76 -7.10 -4.38 -9.87
C ALA A 76 -6.30 -4.62 -11.17
N THR A 77 -6.92 -4.35 -12.32
CA THR A 77 -6.30 -4.55 -13.65
C THR A 77 -6.23 -3.21 -14.39
N PRO A 78 -5.06 -2.80 -14.91
CA PRO A 78 -4.93 -1.58 -15.69
C PRO A 78 -5.53 -1.73 -17.09
N ASN A 79 -6.02 -0.63 -17.66
CA ASN A 79 -6.51 -0.55 -19.04
C ASN A 79 -5.51 0.12 -19.99
N THR A 80 -4.47 0.76 -19.46
CA THR A 80 -3.36 1.32 -20.23
C THR A 80 -2.05 0.61 -19.91
N VAL A 81 -1.04 0.82 -20.74
CA VAL A 81 0.33 0.41 -20.42
C VAL A 81 0.81 1.19 -19.20
N ALA A 82 1.44 0.48 -18.25
CA ALA A 82 2.06 1.12 -17.10
C ALA A 82 3.36 1.82 -17.52
N LEU A 83 3.46 3.12 -17.22
CA LEU A 83 4.61 3.96 -17.54
C LEU A 83 5.42 4.28 -16.28
N PRO A 84 6.75 4.42 -16.37
CA PRO A 84 7.56 4.90 -15.25
C PRO A 84 7.10 6.28 -14.77
N ILE A 85 7.05 6.47 -13.46
CA ILE A 85 6.65 7.72 -12.83
C ILE A 85 7.48 7.96 -11.57
N THR A 86 7.79 9.21 -11.27
CA THR A 86 8.46 9.63 -10.04
C THR A 86 7.70 10.79 -9.40
N PRO A 87 7.73 10.96 -8.07
CA PRO A 87 7.19 12.16 -7.43
C PRO A 87 7.74 13.44 -8.07
N GLY A 88 6.84 14.36 -8.39
CA GLY A 88 7.07 15.55 -9.21
C GLY A 88 6.65 15.39 -10.67
N ASP A 89 6.45 14.18 -11.18
CA ASP A 89 5.96 13.96 -12.55
C ASP A 89 4.44 14.08 -12.64
N LYS A 90 3.96 14.38 -13.86
CA LYS A 90 2.54 14.37 -14.21
C LYS A 90 2.26 13.24 -15.22
N PHE A 91 1.27 12.43 -14.92
CA PHE A 91 0.69 11.42 -15.79
C PHE A 91 -0.66 11.92 -16.33
N THR A 92 -0.77 12.05 -17.65
CA THR A 92 -1.99 12.52 -18.31
C THR A 92 -2.66 11.36 -19.03
N LEU A 93 -3.97 11.18 -18.79
CA LEU A 93 -4.84 10.26 -19.51
C LEU A 93 -5.77 11.05 -20.44
N ASN A 94 -5.56 10.88 -21.73
CA ASN A 94 -6.37 11.52 -22.77
C ASN A 94 -7.71 10.78 -23.00
N PRO A 95 -8.73 11.42 -23.60
CA PRO A 95 -10.04 10.82 -23.86
C PRO A 95 -10.01 9.54 -24.73
N ASP A 96 -8.97 9.38 -25.54
CA ASP A 96 -8.75 8.22 -26.41
C ASP A 96 -7.99 7.07 -25.72
N TRP A 97 -7.82 7.15 -24.39
CA TRP A 97 -7.05 6.19 -23.57
C TRP A 97 -5.55 6.15 -23.87
N THR A 98 -5.03 7.12 -24.62
CA THR A 98 -3.57 7.32 -24.71
C THR A 98 -3.07 8.01 -23.46
N THR A 99 -1.81 7.73 -23.11
CA THR A 99 -1.20 8.22 -21.88
C THR A 99 0.15 8.84 -22.15
N THR A 100 0.47 9.87 -21.38
CA THR A 100 1.79 10.53 -21.40
C THR A 100 2.29 10.74 -19.99
N VAL A 101 3.61 10.77 -19.84
CA VAL A 101 4.28 11.22 -18.63
C VAL A 101 5.12 12.43 -19.01
N SER A 102 4.84 13.56 -18.35
CA SER A 102 5.68 14.76 -18.44
C SER A 102 6.48 14.90 -17.16
N ALA A 103 7.77 15.16 -17.31
CA ALA A 103 8.65 15.45 -16.20
C ALA A 103 8.18 16.68 -15.43
N ARG A 104 8.61 16.76 -14.16
CA ARG A 104 8.40 17.90 -13.29
C ARG A 104 8.67 19.24 -13.98
N ASP A 105 7.69 20.14 -13.89
CA ASP A 105 7.87 21.55 -14.19
C ASP A 105 8.05 22.30 -12.86
N ASP A 106 9.31 22.59 -12.51
CA ASP A 106 9.70 23.28 -11.28
C ASP A 106 9.13 24.70 -11.18
N THR A 107 8.57 25.23 -12.27
CA THR A 107 7.95 26.56 -12.30
C THR A 107 6.45 26.53 -12.02
N SER A 108 5.82 25.34 -12.03
CA SER A 108 4.39 25.21 -11.80
C SER A 108 4.08 24.93 -10.32
N PRO A 109 3.40 25.84 -9.60
CA PRO A 109 2.97 25.58 -8.22
C PRO A 109 1.94 24.44 -8.13
N SER A 110 1.37 23.99 -9.24
CA SER A 110 0.42 22.86 -9.29
C SER A 110 1.09 21.49 -9.28
N ASN A 111 2.43 21.39 -9.29
CA ASN A 111 3.13 20.10 -9.35
C ASN A 111 4.30 20.02 -8.33
N PRO A 112 3.99 19.91 -7.03
CA PRO A 112 5.01 19.86 -5.99
C PRO A 112 5.87 18.59 -6.10
N SER A 113 7.15 18.71 -5.73
CA SER A 113 8.19 17.68 -5.92
C SER A 113 7.94 16.32 -5.26
N ASN A 114 6.97 16.24 -4.34
CA ASN A 114 6.64 15.03 -3.60
C ASN A 114 5.29 14.41 -3.99
N ILE A 115 4.64 14.92 -5.05
CA ILE A 115 3.34 14.45 -5.54
C ILE A 115 3.48 13.89 -6.94
N ILE A 116 2.84 12.76 -7.21
CA ILE A 116 2.55 12.29 -8.56
C ILE A 116 1.21 12.91 -8.97
N THR A 117 1.21 13.72 -10.02
CA THR A 117 -0.02 14.36 -10.51
C THR A 117 -0.68 13.46 -11.54
N PHE A 118 -1.95 13.12 -11.33
CA PHE A 118 -2.81 12.48 -12.33
C PHE A 118 -3.73 13.51 -12.97
N GLU A 119 -3.57 13.74 -14.26
CA GLU A 119 -4.45 14.56 -15.07
C GLU A 119 -5.39 13.66 -15.87
N ASN A 120 -6.67 13.76 -15.57
CA ASN A 120 -7.70 12.89 -16.10
C ASN A 120 -8.65 13.66 -17.03
N ASP A 121 -8.53 13.44 -18.34
CA ASP A 121 -9.47 13.94 -19.34
C ASP A 121 -10.51 12.89 -19.74
N THR A 122 -10.48 11.71 -19.11
CA THR A 122 -11.43 10.62 -19.33
C THR A 122 -12.35 10.48 -18.13
N PRO A 123 -13.67 10.76 -18.25
CA PRO A 123 -14.58 10.53 -17.14
C PRO A 123 -14.54 9.05 -16.77
N SER A 124 -14.66 8.72 -15.49
CA SER A 124 -14.70 7.33 -15.02
C SER A 124 -13.37 6.58 -15.01
N ALA A 125 -12.25 7.23 -15.29
CA ALA A 125 -10.95 6.60 -15.10
C ALA A 125 -10.45 6.78 -13.66
N SER A 126 -9.52 5.93 -13.26
CA SER A 126 -8.73 6.12 -12.04
C SER A 126 -7.26 5.81 -12.32
N ALA A 127 -6.38 6.42 -11.55
CA ALA A 127 -4.96 6.10 -11.59
C ALA A 127 -4.66 4.90 -10.69
N MET A 128 -3.87 3.98 -11.22
CA MET A 128 -3.34 2.83 -10.50
C MET A 128 -1.82 2.93 -10.45
N VAL A 129 -1.27 2.91 -9.23
CA VAL A 129 0.17 2.96 -8.99
C VAL A 129 0.70 1.57 -8.73
N PHE A 130 1.87 1.26 -9.26
CA PHE A 130 2.55 -0.01 -9.11
C PHE A 130 3.94 0.17 -8.51
N SER A 131 4.43 -0.88 -7.83
CA SER A 131 5.83 -0.99 -7.43
C SER A 131 6.30 -2.43 -7.51
N ARG A 132 7.62 -2.62 -7.51
CA ARG A 132 8.25 -3.94 -7.48
C ARG A 132 8.49 -4.35 -6.03
N ILE A 133 7.86 -5.45 -5.63
CA ILE A 133 7.96 -6.01 -4.29
C ILE A 133 8.77 -7.30 -4.39
N ARG A 134 9.75 -7.48 -3.50
CA ARG A 134 10.72 -8.59 -3.46
C ARG A 134 11.44 -8.86 -4.78
N GLY A 135 11.63 -7.83 -5.61
CA GLY A 135 12.24 -7.96 -6.94
C GLY A 135 11.37 -8.71 -7.96
N ALA A 136 10.11 -8.99 -7.63
CA ALA A 136 9.15 -9.62 -8.53
C ALA A 136 8.63 -8.63 -9.58
N ARG A 137 7.67 -9.10 -10.39
CA ARG A 137 6.91 -8.25 -11.32
C ARG A 137 6.24 -7.09 -10.55
N ALA A 138 6.00 -5.98 -11.25
CA ALA A 138 5.34 -4.85 -10.65
C ALA A 138 3.90 -5.23 -10.25
N SER A 139 3.57 -5.03 -8.98
CA SER A 139 2.23 -5.25 -8.42
C SER A 139 1.54 -3.91 -8.22
N PRO A 140 0.20 -3.84 -8.35
CA PRO A 140 -0.55 -2.66 -7.95
C PRO A 140 -0.33 -2.43 -6.44
N ILE A 141 -0.21 -1.16 -6.05
CA ILE A 141 0.02 -0.76 -4.65
C ILE A 141 -0.94 0.33 -4.18
N TYR A 142 -1.62 0.99 -5.10
CA TYR A 142 -2.62 2.02 -4.80
C TYR A 142 -3.56 2.25 -5.98
N LEU A 143 -4.81 2.55 -5.67
CA LEU A 143 -5.83 2.99 -6.61
C LEU A 143 -6.42 4.32 -6.13
N LEU A 144 -6.46 5.33 -7.00
CA LEU A 144 -6.87 6.68 -6.59
C LEU A 144 -8.37 6.79 -6.26
N SER A 145 -9.21 5.94 -6.84
CA SER A 145 -10.64 5.93 -6.56
C SER A 145 -11.17 4.51 -6.46
N MET A 146 -11.66 4.18 -5.27
CA MET A 146 -12.45 2.99 -4.98
C MET A 146 -13.92 3.31 -5.15
N GLY A 147 -14.67 2.49 -5.90
CA GLY A 147 -16.13 2.58 -5.96
C GLY A 147 -16.77 2.78 -7.34
N PRO A 148 -18.11 2.72 -7.41
CA PRO A 148 -18.86 2.58 -8.66
C PRO A 148 -18.94 3.86 -9.49
N HIS A 149 -18.69 5.02 -8.86
CA HIS A 149 -18.89 6.32 -9.50
C HIS A 149 -17.65 6.90 -10.18
N GLY A 150 -16.50 6.20 -10.12
CA GLY A 150 -15.24 6.61 -10.73
C GLY A 150 -14.84 8.05 -10.40
N MET A 151 -13.82 8.56 -11.08
CA MET A 151 -13.43 9.97 -10.92
C MET A 151 -14.07 10.83 -12.00
N ILE A 152 -14.31 12.10 -11.64
CA ILE A 152 -14.59 13.14 -12.63
C ILE A 152 -13.28 13.50 -13.35
N THR A 153 -13.39 14.28 -14.42
CA THR A 153 -12.21 14.84 -15.09
C THR A 153 -11.58 15.91 -14.23
N GLY A 154 -10.25 16.02 -14.25
CA GLY A 154 -9.52 16.98 -13.44
C GLY A 154 -8.10 16.53 -13.10
N GLN A 155 -7.45 17.30 -12.22
CA GLN A 155 -6.11 17.01 -11.72
C GLN A 155 -6.19 16.55 -10.27
N TYR A 156 -5.41 15.51 -9.94
CA TYR A 156 -5.40 14.86 -8.64
C TYR A 156 -3.98 14.55 -8.21
N GLY A 157 -3.63 14.90 -6.97
CA GLY A 157 -2.31 14.68 -6.41
C GLY A 157 -2.24 13.40 -5.58
N MET A 158 -1.33 12.49 -5.92
CA MET A 158 -1.01 11.30 -5.12
C MET A 158 0.36 11.42 -4.48
N ARG A 159 0.44 11.37 -3.15
CA ARG A 159 1.70 11.40 -2.41
C ARG A 159 1.99 10.03 -1.78
N PRO A 160 3.02 9.30 -2.25
CA PRO A 160 3.53 8.14 -1.53
C PRO A 160 4.03 8.58 -0.16
N THR A 161 3.56 7.93 0.91
CA THR A 161 3.92 8.33 2.28
C THR A 161 5.17 7.63 2.82
N GLY A 162 5.62 6.57 2.14
CA GLY A 162 6.65 5.66 2.65
C GLY A 162 6.17 4.75 3.79
N ASN A 163 4.89 4.83 4.18
CA ASN A 163 4.30 3.95 5.17
C ASN A 163 3.84 2.64 4.51
N MET A 164 3.93 1.55 5.27
CA MET A 164 3.44 0.24 4.87
C MET A 164 2.54 -0.31 5.97
N MET A 165 1.36 -0.80 5.61
CA MET A 165 0.49 -1.53 6.53
C MET A 165 0.73 -3.03 6.38
N LEU A 166 0.93 -3.72 7.49
CA LEU A 166 1.01 -5.17 7.62
C LEU A 166 -0.21 -5.70 8.35
N PHE A 167 -0.80 -6.78 7.85
CA PHE A 167 -2.02 -7.37 8.41
C PHE A 167 -2.14 -8.83 7.99
N PHE A 168 -3.14 -9.53 8.55
CA PHE A 168 -3.46 -10.90 8.17
C PHE A 168 -4.88 -11.00 7.63
N MET A 169 -5.06 -11.64 6.47
CA MET A 169 -6.37 -11.85 5.83
C MET A 169 -6.45 -13.23 5.18
N ALA A 170 -7.66 -13.69 4.86
CA ALA A 170 -7.87 -15.00 4.24
C ALA A 170 -7.36 -15.03 2.80
N ARG A 171 -6.98 -16.23 2.33
CA ARG A 171 -6.34 -16.46 1.03
C ARG A 171 -7.17 -16.06 -0.21
N GLU A 172 -8.48 -15.90 -0.07
CA GLU A 172 -9.41 -15.67 -1.19
C GLU A 172 -9.80 -14.20 -1.39
N GLU A 173 -9.24 -13.27 -0.62
CA GLU A 173 -9.56 -11.86 -0.74
C GLU A 173 -8.83 -11.25 -1.95
N GLY A 174 -9.57 -10.58 -2.84
CA GLY A 174 -8.99 -9.92 -4.00
C GLY A 174 -8.03 -8.80 -3.64
N THR A 175 -7.42 -8.16 -4.64
CA THR A 175 -6.36 -7.17 -4.39
C THR A 175 -6.87 -5.89 -3.75
N GLU A 176 -8.15 -5.56 -3.91
CA GLU A 176 -8.75 -4.37 -3.32
C GLU A 176 -9.33 -4.67 -1.95
N PHE A 177 -9.14 -3.76 -0.99
CA PHE A 177 -9.67 -3.93 0.36
C PHE A 177 -9.94 -2.58 1.06
N ASP A 178 -10.83 -2.58 2.06
CA ASP A 178 -11.06 -1.44 2.95
C ASP A 178 -10.24 -1.56 4.24
N ALA A 179 -9.18 -0.73 4.36
CA ALA A 179 -8.34 -0.70 5.56
C ALA A 179 -9.10 -0.35 6.86
N GLY A 180 -10.22 0.37 6.79
CA GLY A 180 -11.08 0.64 7.94
C GLY A 180 -11.74 -0.62 8.52
N LYS A 181 -11.86 -1.68 7.72
CA LYS A 181 -12.38 -2.99 8.13
C LYS A 181 -11.29 -3.95 8.62
N VAL A 182 -10.02 -3.63 8.38
CA VAL A 182 -8.87 -4.46 8.79
C VAL A 182 -8.54 -4.22 10.27
N GLY A 183 -9.25 -4.92 11.15
CA GLY A 183 -9.11 -4.78 12.61
C GLY A 183 -7.82 -5.31 13.23
N ASN A 184 -6.86 -5.75 12.42
CA ASN A 184 -5.58 -6.33 12.84
C ASN A 184 -4.36 -5.70 12.15
N GLY A 185 -4.56 -4.57 11.46
CA GLY A 185 -3.49 -3.87 10.77
C GLY A 185 -2.49 -3.18 11.70
N PHE A 186 -1.23 -3.14 11.26
CA PHE A 186 -0.15 -2.40 11.87
C PHE A 186 0.58 -1.58 10.82
N VAL A 187 0.77 -0.29 11.08
CA VAL A 187 1.44 0.62 10.15
C VAL A 187 2.90 0.79 10.55
N VAL A 188 3.79 0.34 9.67
CA VAL A 188 5.21 0.65 9.70
C VAL A 188 5.39 2.04 9.06
N ARG A 189 5.81 3.03 9.85
CA ARG A 189 6.11 4.38 9.34
C ARG A 189 7.57 4.48 8.91
N GLY A 190 7.85 5.07 7.74
CA GLY A 190 9.20 5.36 7.25
C GLY A 190 10.11 4.13 7.17
N ALA A 191 10.04 3.39 6.06
CA ALA A 191 10.63 2.06 5.94
C ALA A 191 12.11 1.99 5.54
N GLU A 192 12.96 2.80 6.16
CA GLU A 192 14.41 2.57 6.09
C GLU A 192 14.79 1.55 7.17
N ASP A 193 15.05 0.30 6.73
CA ASP A 193 15.58 -0.83 7.53
C ASP A 193 14.91 -1.10 8.89
N ARG A 194 13.60 -1.39 8.91
CA ARG A 194 12.88 -1.70 10.17
C ARG A 194 12.57 -3.19 10.33
N GLY A 195 12.90 -3.75 11.49
CA GLY A 195 12.42 -5.08 11.90
C GLY A 195 11.07 -4.98 12.60
N CYS A 196 10.19 -5.98 12.43
CA CYS A 196 8.91 -6.06 13.13
C CYS A 196 8.65 -7.46 13.71
N SER A 197 7.93 -7.55 14.83
CA SER A 197 7.50 -8.84 15.43
C SER A 197 5.98 -8.97 15.45
N VAL A 198 5.46 -10.20 15.41
CA VAL A 198 4.03 -10.54 15.47
C VAL A 198 3.67 -11.15 16.84
N GLY A 199 2.45 -10.91 17.31
CA GLY A 199 1.85 -11.67 18.42
C GLY A 199 0.33 -11.63 18.40
N PHE A 200 -0.32 -12.27 19.37
CA PHE A 200 -1.78 -12.44 19.42
C PHE A 200 -2.38 -11.58 20.54
N VAL A 201 -3.20 -10.59 20.19
CA VAL A 201 -3.74 -9.59 21.13
C VAL A 201 -5.22 -9.42 20.91
N GLY A 202 -6.02 -9.64 21.96
CA GLY A 202 -7.47 -9.48 21.93
C GLY A 202 -8.16 -10.38 20.91
N GLY A 203 -7.71 -11.64 20.79
CA GLY A 203 -8.27 -12.62 19.86
C GLY A 203 -7.86 -12.45 18.40
N LYS A 204 -6.86 -11.61 18.09
CA LYS A 204 -6.39 -11.36 16.72
C LYS A 204 -4.86 -11.33 16.65
N TRP A 205 -4.31 -11.86 15.56
CA TRP A 205 -2.89 -11.71 15.22
C TRP A 205 -2.57 -10.27 14.85
N ARG A 206 -1.53 -9.67 15.43
CA ARG A 206 -1.11 -8.29 15.20
C ARG A 206 0.41 -8.23 15.07
N VAL A 207 0.92 -7.22 14.35
CA VAL A 207 2.33 -6.83 14.43
C VAL A 207 2.48 -5.86 15.61
N ILE A 208 3.45 -6.10 16.51
CA ILE A 208 3.47 -5.52 17.87
C ILE A 208 4.66 -4.59 18.11
N LYS A 209 5.84 -4.82 17.52
CA LYS A 209 7.04 -4.02 17.83
C LYS A 209 7.87 -3.74 16.58
N GLY A 210 8.34 -2.49 16.44
CA GLY A 210 9.50 -2.16 15.61
C GLY A 210 10.78 -2.41 16.40
N VAL A 211 11.71 -3.22 15.89
CA VAL A 211 13.09 -3.23 16.39
C VAL A 211 13.63 -1.85 16.03
N ASP A 212 13.93 -1.04 17.05
CA ASP A 212 14.30 0.38 17.01
C ASP A 212 13.12 1.39 17.07
N GLY A 213 12.62 1.61 18.30
CA GLY A 213 12.09 2.90 18.76
C GLY A 213 10.79 3.46 18.14
N ALA A 214 10.07 2.70 17.32
CA ALA A 214 8.81 3.17 16.75
C ALA A 214 7.64 2.94 17.74
N GLU A 215 7.22 3.99 18.45
CA GLU A 215 5.99 3.98 19.26
C GLU A 215 4.76 3.67 18.38
N SER A 216 4.02 2.62 18.74
CA SER A 216 2.65 2.43 18.28
C SER A 216 1.72 3.36 19.05
N ARG A 217 1.30 4.48 18.45
CA ARG A 217 0.15 5.24 18.97
C ARG A 217 -1.12 4.79 18.24
N GLN A 218 -1.84 3.84 18.83
CA GLN A 218 -3.30 3.84 18.73
C GLN A 218 -3.82 4.75 19.85
N GLY A 219 -4.86 5.53 19.54
CA GLY A 219 -5.43 6.48 20.49
C GLY A 219 -5.80 5.82 21.82
N GLY A 220 -5.35 6.45 22.91
CA GLY A 220 -5.86 6.29 24.27
C GLY A 220 -5.95 4.86 24.77
N HIS A 221 -4.82 4.30 25.18
CA HIS A 221 -4.60 3.62 26.48
C HIS A 221 -3.17 3.06 26.44
N GLU A 222 -2.37 3.39 27.47
CA GLU A 222 -1.01 2.88 27.66
C GLU A 222 -0.99 1.35 27.54
N VAL A 223 -0.12 0.82 26.68
CA VAL A 223 0.19 -0.61 26.66
C VAL A 223 1.54 -0.75 27.35
N GLU A 224 1.49 -1.17 28.61
CA GLU A 224 2.64 -1.57 29.41
C GLU A 224 3.43 -2.69 28.71
N ASP A 225 4.75 -2.64 28.86
CA ASP A 225 5.69 -3.68 28.47
C ASP A 225 5.28 -5.03 29.07
N TRP A 226 5.06 -6.03 28.22
CA TRP A 226 5.01 -7.43 28.65
C TRP A 226 6.03 -8.23 27.86
N THR A 227 7.11 -8.59 28.55
CA THR A 227 7.96 -9.74 28.23
C THR A 227 7.10 -10.99 28.29
N LEU A 228 6.92 -11.68 27.17
CA LEU A 228 6.31 -13.01 27.15
C LEU A 228 7.44 -14.03 27.33
N GLU A 229 7.64 -14.47 28.57
CA GLU A 229 8.19 -15.79 28.86
C GLU A 229 7.11 -16.84 28.54
N VAL A 230 7.54 -17.98 28.00
CA VAL A 230 6.71 -19.16 27.71
C VAL A 230 6.21 -19.78 29.02
#